data_AF-Q8E543-F1
#
_entry.id   AF-Q8E543-F1
#
_cell.length_a   1.000
_cell.length_b   1.000
_cell.length_c   1.000
_cell.angle_alpha   90.00
_cell.angle_beta   90.00
_cell.angle_gamma   90.00
#
_symmetry.space_group_name_H-M   'P 1'
#
loop_
_entity.id
_entity.type
_entity.pdbx_description
1 polymer ?
#
loop_
_entity_poly.entity_id
_entity_poly.type
_entity_poly.pdbx_seq_one_letter_code
_entity_poly.pdbx_strand_id
1 'polypeptide(L)'
;MSKKHITPVFTGSLIVSLILVLLGIIVPRGFQSWTQILREQVSTNFGWLYLLLVTSILALCVFFIMSPLGQIRLGRPHSRPEYSTVSWIAMMFSAGMGIGLVFYGAAEPSSHFAISTPGAPKESQTALADAFRFTFFHWGIHAWAVYALVALALAYFGFRKQEKYLLSVTLKPLFGDKTDG
;
A
#
# COMPACT_ATOMS: atom_id res chain seq x y z
N MET A 1 30.36 -19.62 -11.88
CA MET A 1 29.80 -18.33 -11.42
C MET A 1 28.73 -17.89 -12.41
N SER A 2 27.45 -17.87 -12.00
CA SER A 2 26.35 -17.40 -12.86
C SER A 2 26.54 -15.91 -13.14
N LYS A 3 26.60 -15.51 -14.42
CA LYS A 3 26.68 -14.10 -14.81
C LYS A 3 25.42 -13.40 -14.28
N LYS A 4 25.58 -12.45 -13.36
CA LYS A 4 24.47 -11.59 -12.92
C LYS A 4 24.03 -10.75 -14.13
N HIS A 5 22.97 -11.18 -14.80
CA HIS A 5 22.32 -10.38 -15.84
C HIS A 5 21.61 -9.20 -15.17
N ILE A 6 22.07 -7.99 -15.44
CA ILE A 6 21.39 -6.77 -15.01
C ILE A 6 20.11 -6.65 -15.85
N THR A 7 18.95 -6.56 -15.18
CA THR A 7 17.67 -6.45 -15.87
C THR A 7 17.41 -5.01 -16.34
N PRO A 8 16.68 -4.81 -17.45
CA PRO A 8 16.28 -3.46 -17.89
C PRO A 8 15.53 -2.68 -16.81
N VAL A 9 14.70 -3.39 -16.03
CA VAL A 9 13.97 -2.84 -14.89
C VAL A 9 14.93 -2.29 -13.82
N PHE A 10 15.97 -3.05 -13.46
CA PHE A 10 16.96 -2.59 -12.47
C PHE A 10 17.68 -1.33 -12.95
N THR A 11 18.16 -1.32 -14.19
CA THR A 11 18.88 -0.17 -14.74
C THR A 11 17.98 1.07 -14.82
N GLY A 12 16.74 0.90 -15.29
CA GLY A 12 15.77 2.00 -15.37
C GLY A 12 15.44 2.59 -14.00
N SER A 13 15.13 1.74 -13.01
CA SER A 13 14.87 2.18 -11.64
C SER A 13 16.08 2.88 -11.03
N LEU A 14 17.29 2.34 -11.21
CA LEU A 14 18.52 2.94 -10.68
C LEU A 14 18.77 4.34 -11.26
N ILE A 15 18.64 4.50 -12.58
CA ILE A 15 18.83 5.79 -13.25
C ILE A 15 17.82 6.82 -12.73
N VAL A 16 16.55 6.45 -12.68
CA VAL A 16 15.49 7.36 -12.17
C VAL A 16 15.76 7.74 -10.72
N SER A 17 16.08 6.78 -9.86
CA SER A 17 16.42 7.05 -8.46
C SER A 17 17.63 7.97 -8.32
N LEU A 18 18.70 7.75 -9.08
CA LEU A 18 19.89 8.59 -9.06
C LEU A 18 19.59 10.02 -9.51
N ILE A 19 18.80 10.19 -10.57
CA ILE A 19 18.39 11.53 -11.04
C ILE A 19 17.62 12.26 -9.94
N LEU A 20 16.64 11.61 -9.30
CA LEU A 20 15.86 12.23 -8.24
C LEU A 20 16.72 12.63 -7.03
N VAL A 21 17.66 11.77 -6.63
CA VAL A 21 18.63 12.08 -5.55
C VAL A 21 19.51 13.27 -5.93
N LEU A 22 20.06 13.27 -7.15
CA LEU A 22 20.91 14.38 -7.63
C LEU A 22 20.13 15.69 -7.71
N LEU A 23 18.88 15.68 -8.17
CA LEU A 23 18.02 16.88 -8.17
C LEU A 23 17.79 17.41 -6.76
N GLY A 24 17.55 16.53 -5.79
CA GLY A 24 17.39 16.89 -4.39
C GLY A 24 18.64 17.52 -3.76
N ILE A 25 19.83 17.12 -4.21
CA ILE A 25 21.11 17.65 -3.72
C ILE A 25 21.48 18.98 -4.42
N ILE A 26 21.33 19.03 -5.74
CA ILE A 26 21.84 20.15 -6.57
C ILE A 26 20.88 21.34 -6.54
N VAL A 27 19.55 21.10 -6.58
CA VAL A 27 18.54 22.17 -6.67
C VAL A 27 17.42 21.96 -5.63
N PRO A 28 17.74 21.94 -4.32
CA PRO A 28 16.80 21.53 -3.27
C PRO A 28 15.52 22.38 -3.21
N ARG A 29 15.64 23.72 -3.27
CA ARG A 29 14.47 24.61 -3.18
C ARG A 29 13.56 24.49 -4.40
N GLY A 30 14.17 24.40 -5.59
CA GLY A 30 13.41 24.17 -6.82
C GLY A 30 12.67 22.85 -6.73
N PHE A 31 13.37 21.77 -6.44
CA PHE A 31 12.78 20.43 -6.33
C PHE A 31 11.65 20.36 -5.29
N GLN A 32 11.80 21.01 -4.14
CA GLN A 32 10.74 21.14 -3.13
C GLN A 32 9.51 21.86 -3.68
N SER A 33 9.70 22.99 -4.37
CA SER A 33 8.58 23.76 -4.94
C SER A 33 7.84 22.95 -6.01
N TRP A 34 8.57 22.31 -6.93
CA TRP A 34 7.98 21.46 -7.97
C TRP A 34 7.19 20.29 -7.37
N THR A 35 7.77 19.58 -6.40
CA THR A 35 7.09 18.44 -5.76
C THR A 35 5.88 18.87 -4.93
N GLN A 36 5.91 20.04 -4.30
CA GLN A 36 4.76 20.60 -3.59
C GLN A 36 3.62 20.93 -4.54
N ILE A 37 3.90 21.64 -5.65
CA ILE A 37 2.88 21.97 -6.67
C ILE A 37 2.25 20.69 -7.22
N LEU A 38 3.06 19.70 -7.57
CA LEU A 38 2.57 18.41 -8.06
C LEU A 38 1.71 17.69 -7.02
N ARG A 39 2.13 17.67 -5.75
CA ARG A 39 1.36 17.08 -4.65
C ARG A 39 0.00 17.76 -4.53
N GLU A 40 -0.04 19.09 -4.48
CA GLU A 40 -1.28 19.86 -4.36
C GLU A 40 -2.22 19.60 -5.55
N GLN A 41 -1.69 19.61 -6.78
CA GLN A 41 -2.48 19.31 -7.98
C GLN A 41 -3.08 17.91 -7.95
N VAL A 42 -2.29 16.89 -7.56
CA VAL A 42 -2.78 15.52 -7.45
C VAL A 42 -3.83 15.40 -6.35
N SER A 43 -3.60 15.98 -5.17
CA SER A 43 -4.55 15.91 -4.06
C SER A 43 -5.88 16.62 -4.38
N THR A 44 -5.84 17.79 -5.01
CA THR A 44 -7.05 18.55 -5.34
C THR A 44 -7.83 17.93 -6.50
N ASN A 45 -7.15 17.51 -7.57
CA ASN A 45 -7.84 17.02 -8.77
C ASN A 45 -8.18 15.53 -8.72
N PHE A 46 -7.33 14.71 -8.09
CA PHE A 46 -7.47 13.25 -8.05
C PHE A 46 -7.78 12.69 -6.66
N GLY A 47 -7.96 13.55 -5.64
CA GLY A 47 -8.29 13.10 -4.27
C GLY A 47 -9.57 12.27 -4.20
N TRP A 48 -10.61 12.65 -4.94
CA TRP A 48 -11.87 11.88 -5.01
C TRP A 48 -11.66 10.48 -5.61
N LEU A 49 -10.82 10.37 -6.65
CA LEU A 49 -10.50 9.10 -7.30
C LEU A 49 -9.74 8.20 -6.34
N TYR A 50 -8.79 8.75 -5.58
CA TYR A 50 -8.07 8.01 -4.55
C TYR A 50 -9.01 7.44 -3.49
N LEU A 51 -9.94 8.26 -2.97
CA LEU A 51 -10.93 7.82 -1.97
C LEU A 51 -11.83 6.71 -2.51
N LEU A 52 -12.35 6.88 -3.73
CA LEU A 52 -13.18 5.85 -4.37
C LEU A 52 -12.38 4.57 -4.59
N LEU A 53 -11.15 4.67 -5.12
CA LEU A 53 -10.30 3.51 -5.39
C LEU A 53 -10.06 2.67 -4.13
N VAL A 54 -9.60 3.30 -3.04
CA VAL A 54 -9.29 2.58 -1.79
C VAL A 54 -10.56 1.99 -1.18
N THR A 55 -11.69 2.72 -1.24
CA THR A 55 -12.99 2.21 -0.76
C THR A 55 -13.48 1.04 -1.60
N SER A 56 -13.33 1.09 -2.93
CA SER A 56 -13.67 0.00 -3.85
C SER A 56 -12.79 -1.23 -3.63
N ILE A 57 -11.50 -1.05 -3.32
CA ILE A 57 -10.61 -2.15 -2.94
C ILE A 57 -11.08 -2.82 -1.65
N LEU A 58 -11.46 -2.04 -0.64
CA LEU A 58 -12.04 -2.58 0.59
C LEU A 58 -13.33 -3.36 0.31
N ALA A 59 -14.23 -2.79 -0.49
CA ALA A 59 -15.46 -3.46 -0.91
C ALA A 59 -15.18 -4.78 -1.66
N LEU A 60 -14.14 -4.82 -2.50
CA LEU A 60 -13.70 -6.02 -3.21
C LEU A 60 -13.15 -7.09 -2.23
N CYS A 61 -12.38 -6.69 -1.22
CA CYS A 61 -11.94 -7.62 -0.17
C CYS A 61 -13.12 -8.21 0.60
N VAL A 62 -14.11 -7.38 0.97
CA VAL A 62 -15.34 -7.83 1.62
C VAL A 62 -16.14 -8.77 0.71
N PHE A 63 -16.21 -8.47 -0.58
CA PHE A 63 -16.81 -9.37 -1.57
C PHE A 63 -16.08 -10.72 -1.63
N PHE A 64 -14.76 -10.77 -1.61
CA PHE A 64 -14.02 -12.04 -1.56
C PHE A 64 -14.31 -12.84 -0.28
N ILE A 65 -14.47 -12.17 0.86
CA ILE A 65 -14.81 -12.83 2.13
C ILE A 65 -16.20 -13.49 2.06
N MET A 66 -17.20 -12.81 1.47
CA MET A 66 -18.58 -13.31 1.41
C MET A 66 -18.84 -14.26 0.22
N SER A 67 -18.04 -14.17 -0.83
CA SER A 67 -18.23 -14.97 -2.05
C SER A 67 -17.57 -16.35 -1.95
N PRO A 68 -18.00 -17.33 -2.76
CA PRO A 68 -17.35 -18.64 -2.85
C PRO A 68 -15.87 -18.57 -3.25
N LEU A 69 -15.44 -17.47 -3.87
CA LEU A 69 -14.05 -17.24 -4.27
C LEU A 69 -13.10 -17.18 -3.06
N GLY A 70 -13.57 -16.70 -1.90
CA GLY A 70 -12.79 -16.68 -0.66
C GLY A 70 -12.47 -18.07 -0.11
N GLN A 71 -13.16 -19.12 -0.56
CA GLN A 71 -12.89 -20.50 -0.14
C GLN A 71 -11.71 -21.14 -0.89
N ILE A 72 -11.20 -20.47 -1.94
CA ILE A 72 -10.08 -20.97 -2.72
C ILE A 72 -8.80 -20.91 -1.87
N ARG A 73 -8.19 -22.07 -1.63
CA ARG A 73 -6.90 -22.16 -0.95
C ARG A 73 -5.77 -21.60 -1.83
N LEU A 74 -4.95 -20.73 -1.25
CA LEU A 74 -3.75 -20.15 -1.86
C LEU A 74 -2.61 -21.16 -1.86
N GLY A 75 -2.69 -22.13 -2.78
CA GLY A 75 -1.82 -23.29 -2.86
C GLY A 75 -2.48 -24.41 -3.65
N ARG A 76 -1.98 -25.64 -3.54
CA ARG A 76 -2.64 -26.81 -4.15
C ARG A 76 -4.02 -27.05 -3.51
N PRO A 77 -5.00 -27.69 -4.19
CA PRO A 77 -6.36 -27.87 -3.67
C PRO A 77 -6.46 -28.45 -2.25
N HIS A 78 -5.52 -29.31 -1.87
CA HIS A 78 -5.48 -29.95 -0.55
C HIS A 78 -4.31 -29.48 0.34
N SER A 79 -3.63 -28.38 -0.01
CA SER A 79 -2.57 -27.85 0.85
C SER A 79 -3.12 -27.40 2.21
N ARG A 80 -2.26 -27.51 3.23
CA ARG A 80 -2.51 -27.02 4.58
C ARG A 80 -1.60 -25.81 4.86
N PRO A 81 -1.97 -24.90 5.76
CA PRO A 81 -1.08 -23.82 6.19
C PRO A 81 0.24 -24.37 6.74
N GLU A 82 1.35 -23.75 6.36
CA GLU A 82 2.68 -24.09 6.85
C GLU A 82 2.90 -23.61 8.29
N TYR A 83 2.28 -22.49 8.65
CA TYR A 83 2.35 -21.88 9.97
C TYR A 83 1.02 -22.00 10.71
N SER A 84 1.09 -22.10 12.03
CA SER A 84 -0.11 -22.00 12.88
C SER A 84 -0.77 -20.63 12.72
N THR A 85 -2.09 -20.54 12.94
CA THR A 85 -2.82 -19.27 12.84
C THR A 85 -2.24 -18.18 13.75
N VAL A 86 -1.82 -18.54 14.97
CA VAL A 86 -1.22 -17.60 15.92
C VAL A 86 0.12 -17.08 15.41
N SER A 87 0.98 -17.99 14.93
CA SER A 87 2.27 -17.61 14.33
C SER A 87 2.08 -16.73 13.10
N TRP A 88 1.09 -17.02 12.25
CA TRP A 88 0.79 -16.24 11.06
C TRP A 88 0.33 -14.82 11.40
N ILE A 89 -0.57 -14.66 12.37
CA ILE A 89 -1.00 -13.33 12.85
C ILE A 89 0.21 -12.55 13.41
N ALA A 90 1.05 -13.19 14.23
CA ALA A 90 2.25 -12.56 14.79
C ALA A 90 3.22 -12.07 13.69
N MET A 91 3.42 -12.85 12.62
CA MET A 91 4.23 -12.44 11.47
C MET A 91 3.65 -11.22 10.75
N MET A 92 2.32 -11.13 10.60
CA MET A 92 1.68 -9.96 9.99
C MET A 92 1.90 -8.68 10.81
N PHE A 93 1.80 -8.74 12.14
CA PHE A 93 2.07 -7.59 13.00
C PHE A 93 3.54 -7.18 12.96
N SER A 94 4.45 -8.15 12.96
CA SER A 94 5.90 -7.90 12.85
C SER A 94 6.28 -7.23 11.52
N ALA A 95 5.66 -7.65 10.41
CA ALA A 95 5.92 -7.08 9.09
C ALA A 95 5.21 -5.73 8.86
N GLY A 96 4.00 -5.54 9.40
CA GLY A 96 3.13 -4.40 9.08
C GLY A 96 3.30 -3.19 10.00
N MET A 97 3.68 -3.37 11.27
CA MET A 97 3.80 -2.26 12.22
C MET A 97 5.19 -1.63 12.15
N GLY A 98 5.41 -0.84 11.10
CA GLY A 98 6.69 -0.17 10.84
C GLY A 98 6.89 1.17 11.56
N ILE A 99 7.88 1.93 11.07
CA ILE A 99 8.22 3.29 11.52
C ILE A 99 7.04 4.27 11.50
N GLY A 100 6.07 4.04 10.61
CA GLY A 100 4.88 4.88 10.48
C GLY A 100 4.10 5.01 11.77
N LEU A 101 3.87 3.92 12.51
CA LEU A 101 3.16 3.98 13.79
C LEU A 101 3.97 4.65 14.90
N VAL A 102 5.29 4.50 14.87
CA VAL A 102 6.19 5.15 15.85
C VAL A 102 6.16 6.66 15.68
N PHE A 103 6.14 7.16 14.44
CA PHE A 103 6.09 8.60 14.17
C PHE A 103 4.66 9.16 14.24
N TYR A 104 3.74 8.61 13.47
CA TYR A 104 2.40 9.16 13.29
C TYR A 104 1.41 8.71 14.36
N GLY A 105 1.70 7.65 15.12
CA GLY A 105 0.80 7.18 16.18
C GLY A 105 0.51 8.24 17.24
N ALA A 106 1.50 9.08 17.57
CA ALA A 106 1.31 10.23 18.45
C ALA A 106 1.14 11.54 17.67
N ALA A 107 1.90 11.74 16.59
CA ALA A 107 1.93 13.02 15.87
C ALA A 107 0.64 13.32 15.11
N GLU A 108 -0.03 12.31 14.55
CA GLU A 108 -1.24 12.51 13.76
C GLU A 108 -2.46 12.90 14.62
N PRO A 109 -2.83 12.16 15.68
CA PRO A 109 -3.97 12.56 16.51
C PRO A 109 -3.72 13.88 17.23
N SER A 110 -2.48 14.16 17.67
CA SER A 110 -2.14 15.46 18.27
C SER A 110 -2.26 16.61 17.26
N SER A 111 -1.81 16.40 16.02
CA SER A 111 -1.96 17.37 14.94
C SER A 111 -3.43 17.62 14.59
N HIS A 112 -4.24 16.57 14.42
CA HIS A 112 -5.68 16.72 14.17
C HIS A 112 -6.42 17.38 15.34
N PHE A 113 -5.96 17.21 16.57
CA PHE A 113 -6.58 17.86 17.72
C PHE A 113 -6.24 19.36 17.82
N ALA A 114 -4.96 19.73 17.64
CA ALA A 114 -4.46 21.07 17.97
C ALA A 114 -4.11 21.95 16.76
N ILE A 115 -3.81 21.37 15.59
CA ILE A 115 -3.24 22.11 14.45
C ILE A 115 -4.19 22.12 13.26
N SER A 116 -4.63 20.95 12.82
CA SER A 116 -5.38 20.72 11.58
C SER A 116 -6.66 19.95 11.84
N THR A 117 -7.57 20.56 12.62
CA THR A 117 -8.81 19.93 13.03
C THR A 117 -9.80 19.76 11.87
N PRO A 118 -10.34 18.55 11.64
CA PRO A 118 -11.29 18.26 10.56
C PRO A 118 -12.71 18.84 10.79
N GLY A 119 -12.84 20.16 10.87
CA GLY A 119 -14.15 20.84 10.90
C GLY A 119 -14.70 21.19 12.29
N ALA A 120 -14.01 20.83 13.36
CA ALA A 120 -14.29 21.30 14.72
C ALA A 120 -13.34 22.44 15.14
N PRO A 121 -13.73 23.27 16.14
CA PRO A 121 -12.79 24.20 16.77
C PRO A 121 -11.62 23.45 17.39
N LYS A 122 -10.40 23.95 17.21
CA LYS A 122 -9.18 23.36 17.78
C LYS A 122 -9.31 23.13 19.29
N GLU A 123 -8.71 22.06 19.77
CA GLU A 123 -8.64 21.69 21.19
C GLU A 123 -10.00 21.45 21.88
N SER A 124 -11.09 21.40 21.12
CA SER A 124 -12.42 21.09 21.65
C SER A 124 -12.63 19.59 21.86
N GLN A 125 -13.64 19.23 22.66
CA GLN A 125 -13.99 17.82 22.86
C GLN A 125 -14.40 17.12 21.54
N THR A 126 -15.03 17.85 20.61
CA THR A 126 -15.36 17.34 19.28
C THR A 126 -14.11 17.15 18.43
N ALA A 127 -13.13 18.07 18.50
CA ALA A 127 -11.83 17.91 17.83
C ALA A 127 -11.08 16.65 18.29
N LEU A 128 -11.18 16.30 19.58
CA LEU A 128 -10.54 15.08 20.11
C LEU A 128 -11.16 13.82 19.50
N ALA A 129 -12.49 13.77 19.44
CA ALA A 129 -13.20 12.65 18.83
C ALA A 129 -12.87 12.52 17.33
N ASP A 130 -12.86 13.63 16.59
CA ASP A 130 -12.52 13.65 15.17
C ASP A 130 -11.06 13.25 14.94
N ALA A 131 -10.13 13.72 15.78
CA ALA A 131 -8.72 13.37 15.67
C ALA A 131 -8.48 11.86 15.68
N PHE A 132 -9.08 11.15 16.63
CA PHE A 132 -9.00 9.68 16.67
C PHE A 132 -9.78 9.02 15.54
N ARG A 133 -10.96 9.55 15.16
CA ARG A 133 -11.73 9.02 14.04
C ARG A 133 -10.92 9.02 12.74
N PHE A 134 -10.26 10.12 12.40
CA PHE A 134 -9.44 10.22 11.19
C PHE A 134 -8.16 9.39 11.28
N THR A 135 -7.51 9.38 12.44
CA THR A 135 -6.32 8.53 12.65
C THR A 135 -6.66 7.05 12.46
N PHE A 136 -7.76 6.56 13.04
CA PHE A 136 -8.20 5.18 12.83
C PHE A 136 -8.70 4.92 11.42
N PHE A 137 -9.22 5.92 10.72
CA PHE A 137 -9.57 5.77 9.31
C PHE A 137 -8.32 5.57 8.44
N HIS A 138 -7.25 6.34 8.66
CA HIS A 138 -6.01 6.24 7.90
C HIS A 138 -5.22 4.96 8.20
N TRP A 139 -5.17 4.53 9.46
CA TRP A 139 -4.41 3.34 9.89
C TRP A 139 -5.27 2.07 10.04
N GLY A 140 -6.54 2.15 9.67
CA GLY A 140 -7.51 1.06 9.79
C GLY A 140 -7.62 0.21 8.52
N ILE A 141 -8.79 -0.41 8.37
CA ILE A 141 -9.06 -1.45 7.36
C ILE A 141 -8.83 -1.02 5.91
N HIS A 142 -8.91 0.27 5.59
CA HIS A 142 -8.66 0.78 4.24
C HIS A 142 -7.21 0.56 3.79
N ALA A 143 -6.24 0.88 4.64
CA ALA A 143 -4.82 0.65 4.33
C ALA A 143 -4.52 -0.85 4.20
N TRP A 144 -5.04 -1.65 5.13
CA TRP A 144 -4.86 -3.12 5.12
C TRP A 144 -5.52 -3.79 3.91
N ALA A 145 -6.64 -3.28 3.41
CA ALA A 145 -7.29 -3.82 2.22
C ALA A 145 -6.41 -3.71 0.96
N VAL A 146 -5.67 -2.60 0.80
CA VAL A 146 -4.72 -2.44 -0.30
C VAL A 146 -3.62 -3.49 -0.23
N TYR A 147 -3.04 -3.71 0.95
CA TYR A 147 -2.05 -4.76 1.16
C TYR A 147 -2.62 -6.14 0.91
N ALA A 148 -3.82 -6.42 1.41
CA ALA A 148 -4.50 -7.70 1.23
C ALA A 148 -4.73 -8.00 -0.25
N LEU A 149 -5.16 -7.03 -1.06
CA LEU A 149 -5.40 -7.22 -2.49
C LEU A 149 -4.11 -7.54 -3.24
N VAL A 150 -3.04 -6.79 -3.01
CA VAL A 150 -1.73 -7.02 -3.66
C VAL A 150 -1.14 -8.35 -3.22
N ALA A 151 -1.18 -8.65 -1.92
CA ALA A 151 -0.72 -9.92 -1.37
C ALA A 151 -1.51 -11.10 -1.92
N LEU A 152 -2.85 -10.97 -2.04
CA LEU A 152 -3.72 -11.98 -2.62
C LEU A 152 -3.37 -12.25 -4.08
N ALA A 153 -3.13 -11.21 -4.88
CA ALA A 153 -2.73 -11.36 -6.27
C ALA A 153 -1.41 -12.14 -6.38
N LEU A 154 -0.37 -11.71 -5.66
CA LEU A 154 0.93 -12.39 -5.68
C LEU A 154 0.84 -13.82 -5.14
N ALA A 155 0.10 -14.05 -4.05
CA ALA A 155 -0.07 -15.37 -3.46
C ALA A 155 -0.86 -16.32 -4.39
N TYR A 156 -1.88 -15.81 -5.08
CA TYR A 156 -2.63 -16.61 -6.04
C TYR A 156 -1.75 -17.02 -7.23
N PHE A 157 -1.06 -16.08 -7.87
CA PHE A 157 -0.21 -16.43 -9.01
C PHE A 157 1.01 -17.27 -8.60
N GLY A 158 1.68 -16.92 -7.50
CA GLY A 158 2.84 -17.65 -6.99
C GLY A 158 2.48 -19.05 -6.45
N PHE A 159 1.58 -19.14 -5.46
CA PHE A 159 1.29 -20.41 -4.80
C PHE A 159 0.22 -21.26 -5.52
N ARG A 160 -0.81 -20.65 -6.10
CA ARG A 160 -1.89 -21.41 -6.76
C ARG A 160 -1.57 -21.71 -8.22
N LYS A 161 -1.06 -20.74 -8.98
CA LYS A 161 -0.73 -20.90 -10.41
C LYS A 161 0.71 -21.36 -10.67
N GLN A 162 1.57 -21.37 -9.64
CA GLN A 162 2.98 -21.77 -9.75
C GLN A 162 3.76 -20.90 -10.75
N GLU A 163 3.39 -19.61 -10.80
CA GLU A 163 4.03 -18.61 -11.64
C GLU A 163 5.13 -17.85 -10.87
N LYS A 164 5.92 -17.03 -11.56
CA LYS A 164 6.94 -16.18 -10.94
C LYS A 164 6.28 -15.13 -10.01
N TYR A 165 6.94 -14.80 -8.90
CA TYR A 165 6.51 -13.76 -7.96
C TYR A 165 6.82 -12.35 -8.49
N LEU A 166 6.17 -11.98 -9.59
CA LEU A 166 6.27 -10.67 -10.22
C LEU A 166 4.90 -10.01 -10.28
N LEU A 167 4.83 -8.70 -10.00
CA LEU A 167 3.58 -7.95 -10.16
C LEU A 167 3.09 -7.98 -11.62
N SER A 168 3.99 -7.93 -12.60
CA SER A 168 3.63 -8.02 -14.03
C SER A 168 2.85 -9.29 -14.35
N VAL A 169 3.26 -10.43 -13.80
CA VAL A 169 2.65 -11.75 -14.02
C VAL A 169 1.21 -11.80 -13.51
N THR A 170 0.86 -11.02 -12.48
CA THR A 170 -0.54 -10.93 -12.02
C THR A 170 -1.50 -10.38 -13.08
N LEU A 171 -0.96 -9.69 -14.10
CA LEU A 171 -1.70 -9.13 -15.22
C LEU A 171 -1.73 -10.06 -16.44
N LYS A 172 -1.16 -11.27 -16.36
CA LYS A 172 -1.17 -12.28 -17.44
C LYS A 172 -2.58 -12.60 -17.97
N PRO A 173 -3.67 -12.61 -17.16
CA PRO A 173 -5.01 -12.78 -17.72
C PRO A 173 -5.47 -11.68 -18.69
N LEU A 174 -4.87 -10.48 -18.61
CA LEU A 174 -5.22 -9.34 -19.46
C LEU A 174 -4.26 -9.19 -20.65
N PHE A 175 -2.96 -9.43 -20.42
CA PHE A 175 -1.92 -9.14 -21.41
C PHE A 175 -1.17 -10.39 -21.91
N GLY A 176 -1.49 -11.58 -21.40
CA GLY A 176 -0.85 -12.84 -21.77
C GLY A 176 0.65 -12.83 -21.48
N ASP A 177 1.41 -13.44 -22.40
CA ASP A 177 2.85 -13.65 -22.28
C ASP A 177 3.68 -12.36 -22.37
N LYS A 178 3.06 -11.22 -22.70
CA LYS A 178 3.71 -9.89 -22.66
C LYS A 178 4.10 -9.46 -21.24
N THR A 179 3.75 -10.24 -20.23
CA THR A 179 4.00 -9.95 -18.80
C THR A 179 5.28 -10.61 -18.25
N ASP A 180 5.94 -11.46 -19.03
CA ASP A 180 7.07 -12.28 -18.59
C ASP A 180 8.42 -11.54 -18.45
N GLY A 181 8.45 -10.25 -18.81
CA GLY A 181 9.59 -9.34 -18.62
C GLY A 181 10.36 -9.06 -19.89
#